data_AF-A0A2G9IBP8-F1
#
_entry.id   AF-A0A2G9IBP8-F1
#
_cell.length_a   1.000
_cell.length_b   1.000
_cell.length_c   1.000
_cell.angle_alpha   90.00
_cell.angle_beta   90.00
_cell.angle_gamma   90.00
#
_symmetry.space_group_name_H-M   'P 1'
#
loop_
_entity.id
_entity.type
_entity.pdbx_description
1 polymer ?
#
loop_
_entity_poly.entity_id
_entity_poly.type
_entity_poly.pdbx_seq_one_letter_code
_entity_poly.pdbx_strand_id
1 'polypeptide(L)'
;MMGGQTTEQGDCSRFKWNIPHCCKKDPTVIDLLLSTPYNQQIANCCKGGVINSWPQDPGNASSSFQLSVDAAGTTNKMVRVPKNFTLKAPGPGHTCGTTKIVKSTKFVAQDGRRVTQAMMTWNVTCAYSQFLAQKILTCCFSLLSFYNETIALVHHVLVDARITLLSLC
;
A
#
# COMPACT_ATOMS: atom_id res chain seq x y z
N MET A 1 -6.28 -7.40 -10.40
CA MET A 1 -5.41 -6.89 -9.31
C MET A 1 -4.23 -7.85 -9.14
N MET A 2 -3.05 -7.34 -8.80
CA MET A 2 -1.84 -8.14 -8.52
C MET A 2 -1.10 -7.59 -7.31
N GLY A 3 -0.44 -8.46 -6.55
CA GLY A 3 0.27 -8.13 -5.31
C GLY A 3 -0.61 -7.87 -4.09
N GLY A 4 -1.92 -7.71 -4.25
CA GLY A 4 -2.86 -7.44 -3.17
C GLY A 4 -4.30 -7.79 -3.55
N GLN A 5 -5.14 -8.01 -2.56
CA GLN A 5 -6.57 -8.33 -2.73
C GLN A 5 -7.43 -7.51 -1.77
N THR A 6 -8.65 -7.17 -2.15
CA THR A 6 -9.57 -6.51 -1.21
C THR A 6 -10.17 -7.52 -0.23
N THR A 7 -10.44 -7.10 1.00
CA THR A 7 -11.04 -7.98 2.01
C THR A 7 -12.55 -8.17 1.82
N GLU A 8 -13.22 -7.18 1.26
CA GLU A 8 -14.68 -7.15 1.11
C GLU A 8 -15.05 -6.83 -0.33
N GLN A 9 -16.20 -7.36 -0.76
CA GLN A 9 -16.76 -7.08 -2.08
C GLN A 9 -17.67 -5.84 -2.07
N GLY A 10 -18.54 -5.70 -1.06
CA GLY A 10 -19.54 -4.63 -0.99
C GLY A 10 -20.74 -4.83 -1.94
N ASP A 11 -21.52 -3.77 -2.16
CA ASP A 11 -22.69 -3.82 -3.04
C ASP A 11 -22.29 -3.64 -4.52
N CYS A 12 -22.25 -4.76 -5.22
CA CYS A 12 -21.96 -4.83 -6.66
C CYS A 12 -23.22 -4.94 -7.54
N SER A 13 -24.42 -4.70 -7.01
CA SER A 13 -25.70 -4.84 -7.74
C SER A 13 -25.78 -4.07 -9.07
N ARG A 14 -24.96 -3.03 -9.23
CA ARG A 14 -24.86 -2.22 -10.46
C ARG A 14 -24.18 -2.97 -11.62
N PHE A 15 -23.39 -4.00 -11.33
CA PHE A 15 -22.65 -4.77 -12.34
C PHE A 15 -23.43 -6.05 -12.66
N LYS A 16 -23.92 -6.17 -13.90
CA LYS A 16 -24.70 -7.34 -14.37
C LYS A 16 -23.82 -8.43 -15.00
N TRP A 17 -22.64 -8.05 -15.49
CA TRP A 17 -21.65 -8.91 -16.14
C TRP A 17 -20.26 -8.44 -15.72
N ASN A 18 -19.30 -9.37 -15.64
CA ASN A 18 -17.92 -9.11 -15.18
C ASN A 18 -17.88 -8.34 -13.85
N ILE A 19 -18.50 -8.92 -12.81
CA ILE A 19 -18.57 -8.31 -11.48
C ILE A 19 -17.15 -8.17 -10.91
N PRO A 20 -16.70 -6.94 -10.54
CA PRO A 20 -15.38 -6.76 -9.97
C PRO A 20 -15.30 -7.35 -8.56
N HIS A 21 -14.07 -7.61 -8.13
CA HIS A 21 -13.80 -8.17 -6.81
C HIS A 21 -14.21 -7.22 -5.66
N CYS A 22 -14.31 -5.90 -5.92
CA CYS A 22 -14.77 -4.92 -4.95
C CYS A 22 -15.53 -3.77 -5.64
N CYS A 23 -16.66 -3.38 -5.05
CA CYS A 23 -17.48 -2.24 -5.48
C CYS A 23 -17.56 -1.14 -4.42
N LYS A 24 -16.83 -1.27 -3.30
CA LYS A 24 -16.76 -0.23 -2.27
C LYS A 24 -15.96 0.96 -2.78
N LYS A 25 -16.37 2.17 -2.37
CA LYS A 25 -15.64 3.42 -2.66
C LYS A 25 -14.36 3.54 -1.84
N ASP A 26 -14.31 2.87 -0.69
CA ASP A 26 -13.23 2.83 0.29
C ASP A 26 -12.75 1.37 0.52
N PRO A 27 -12.18 0.72 -0.51
CA PRO A 27 -11.74 -0.66 -0.37
C PRO A 27 -10.57 -0.77 0.61
N THR A 28 -10.60 -1.79 1.46
CA THR A 28 -9.40 -2.22 2.21
C THR A 28 -8.66 -3.26 1.39
N VAL A 29 -7.44 -2.94 0.98
CA VAL A 29 -6.54 -3.85 0.24
C VAL A 29 -5.54 -4.44 1.23
N ILE A 30 -5.45 -5.77 1.23
CA ILE A 30 -4.45 -6.52 1.98
C ILE A 30 -3.35 -7.00 1.04
N ASP A 31 -2.13 -7.01 1.57
CA ASP A 31 -0.99 -7.58 0.89
C ASP A 31 -1.10 -9.11 0.90
N LEU A 32 -0.77 -9.73 -0.24
CA LEU A 32 -0.84 -11.18 -0.35
C LEU A 32 0.30 -11.85 0.45
N LEU A 33 0.19 -13.16 0.68
CA LEU A 33 1.21 -13.93 1.41
C LEU A 33 2.39 -14.29 0.49
N LEU A 34 3.55 -14.60 1.06
CA LEU A 34 4.74 -15.01 0.29
C LEU A 34 4.52 -16.27 -0.57
N SER A 35 3.57 -17.13 -0.19
CA SER A 35 3.17 -18.33 -0.94
C SER A 35 2.31 -18.06 -2.17
N THR A 36 2.08 -16.79 -2.51
CA THR A 36 1.30 -16.38 -3.69
C THR A 36 1.96 -16.89 -4.97
N PRO A 37 1.21 -17.43 -5.95
CA PRO A 37 1.78 -17.87 -7.20
C PRO A 37 2.42 -16.71 -7.99
N TYR A 38 3.51 -17.02 -8.72
CA TYR A 38 4.35 -16.02 -9.39
C TYR A 38 3.59 -15.11 -10.37
N ASN A 39 2.50 -15.60 -10.96
CA ASN A 39 1.65 -14.84 -11.87
C ASN A 39 0.86 -13.71 -11.21
N GLN A 40 0.75 -13.71 -9.87
CA GLN A 40 0.07 -12.69 -9.09
C GLN A 40 1.05 -11.82 -8.30
N GLN A 41 2.35 -12.10 -8.39
CA GLN A 41 3.40 -11.32 -7.75
C GLN A 41 3.85 -10.16 -8.64
N ILE A 42 4.27 -9.08 -7.99
CA ILE A 42 4.90 -7.91 -8.57
C ILE A 42 6.13 -7.55 -7.74
N ALA A 43 6.98 -6.66 -8.26
CA ALA A 43 8.14 -6.20 -7.51
C ALA A 43 7.72 -5.59 -6.16
N ASN A 44 8.37 -6.02 -5.08
CA ASN A 44 8.14 -5.55 -3.71
C ASN A 44 6.69 -5.73 -3.21
N CYS A 45 5.96 -6.79 -3.58
CA CYS A 45 4.68 -7.13 -2.95
C CYS A 45 4.74 -8.46 -2.20
N CYS A 46 3.58 -8.95 -1.74
CA CYS A 46 3.37 -10.26 -1.15
C CYS A 46 4.10 -10.49 0.19
N LYS A 47 4.23 -9.45 1.02
CA LYS A 47 4.91 -9.54 2.34
C LYS A 47 3.97 -9.93 3.48
N GLY A 48 2.72 -10.30 3.18
CA GLY A 48 1.73 -10.70 4.19
C GLY A 48 1.33 -9.57 5.15
N GLY A 49 1.49 -8.32 4.74
CA GLY A 49 1.19 -7.15 5.57
C GLY A 49 2.26 -6.79 6.58
N VAL A 50 3.41 -7.48 6.57
CA VAL A 50 4.57 -7.14 7.38
C VAL A 50 5.50 -6.25 6.55
N ILE A 51 5.62 -5.00 6.94
CA ILE A 51 6.49 -4.02 6.29
C ILE A 51 7.44 -3.48 7.36
N ASN A 52 8.75 -3.54 7.07
CA ASN A 52 9.78 -3.08 7.99
C ASN A 52 9.99 -1.57 7.86
N SER A 53 10.69 -0.97 8.81
CA SER A 53 11.09 0.42 8.67
C SER A 53 12.27 0.57 7.71
N TRP A 54 12.32 1.68 6.97
CA TRP A 54 13.44 2.00 6.08
C TRP A 54 14.82 1.87 6.77
N PRO A 55 15.04 2.35 8.00
CA PRO A 55 16.32 2.21 8.68
C PRO A 55 16.66 0.78 9.12
N GLN A 56 15.65 -0.06 9.41
CA GLN A 56 15.87 -1.46 9.80
C GLN A 56 16.16 -2.34 8.59
N ASP A 57 15.37 -2.19 7.54
CA ASP A 57 15.47 -3.02 6.34
C ASP A 57 14.92 -2.27 5.12
N PRO A 58 15.80 -1.58 4.37
CA PRO A 58 15.41 -0.84 3.18
C PRO A 58 14.71 -1.71 2.12
N GLY A 59 15.04 -2.99 2.04
CA GLY A 59 14.48 -3.92 1.06
C GLY A 59 13.04 -4.34 1.38
N ASN A 60 12.69 -4.35 2.67
CA ASN A 60 11.35 -4.68 3.15
C ASN A 60 10.54 -3.45 3.61
N ALA A 61 11.05 -2.24 3.40
CA ALA A 61 10.38 -0.98 3.75
C ALA A 61 9.43 -0.44 2.68
N SER A 62 9.28 -1.15 1.56
CA SER A 62 8.33 -0.80 0.51
C SER A 62 7.40 -1.95 0.18
N SER A 63 6.12 -1.62 -0.02
CA SER A 63 5.14 -2.55 -0.59
C SER A 63 4.48 -1.95 -1.84
N SER A 64 4.20 -2.78 -2.83
CA SER A 64 3.62 -2.35 -4.11
C SER A 64 2.38 -3.15 -4.47
N PHE A 65 1.40 -2.48 -5.08
CA PHE A 65 0.16 -3.12 -5.51
C PHE A 65 -0.30 -2.63 -6.88
N GLN A 66 -0.92 -3.53 -7.65
CA GLN A 66 -1.62 -3.19 -8.88
C GLN A 66 -3.12 -3.29 -8.67
N LEU A 67 -3.77 -2.12 -8.76
CA LEU A 67 -5.21 -1.99 -8.63
C LEU A 67 -5.82 -1.81 -10.00
N SER A 68 -6.88 -2.58 -10.26
CA SER A 68 -7.73 -2.40 -11.43
C SER A 68 -9.04 -1.81 -10.94
N VAL A 69 -9.46 -0.68 -11.50
CA VAL A 69 -10.68 0.01 -11.09
C VAL A 69 -11.55 0.22 -12.32
N ASP A 70 -12.67 -0.49 -12.33
CA ASP A 70 -13.69 -0.36 -13.36
C ASP A 70 -14.48 0.94 -13.11
N ALA A 71 -14.59 1.78 -14.14
CA ALA A 71 -15.14 3.15 -14.10
C ALA A 71 -14.22 4.30 -13.60
N ALA A 72 -12.89 4.13 -13.61
CA ALA A 72 -11.96 5.24 -13.37
C ALA A 72 -11.88 6.27 -14.53
N GLY A 73 -12.55 6.00 -15.66
CA GLY A 73 -12.41 6.75 -16.91
C GLY A 73 -11.22 6.26 -17.75
N THR A 74 -11.22 6.58 -19.04
CA THR A 74 -10.20 6.13 -20.00
C THR A 74 -9.08 7.13 -20.23
N THR A 75 -9.14 8.30 -19.59
CA THR A 75 -8.16 9.38 -19.76
C THR A 75 -7.53 9.76 -18.44
N ASN A 76 -6.25 10.14 -18.47
CA ASN A 76 -5.49 10.61 -17.30
C ASN A 76 -6.12 11.81 -16.58
N LYS A 77 -7.02 12.56 -17.25
CA LYS A 77 -7.77 13.68 -16.65
C LYS A 77 -9.00 13.23 -15.85
N MET A 78 -9.57 12.07 -16.18
CA MET A 78 -10.78 11.54 -15.55
C MET A 78 -10.47 10.65 -14.35
N VAL A 79 -9.29 10.01 -14.36
CA VAL A 79 -8.78 9.21 -13.23
C VAL A 79 -8.58 10.12 -12.02
N ARG A 80 -9.40 9.93 -10.98
CA ARG A 80 -9.29 10.67 -9.72
C ARG A 80 -8.25 10.03 -8.82
N VAL A 81 -7.34 10.85 -8.31
CA VAL A 81 -6.36 10.41 -7.30
C VAL A 81 -7.11 10.14 -5.99
N PRO A 82 -6.88 9.01 -5.32
CA PRO A 82 -7.49 8.76 -4.02
C PRO A 82 -6.92 9.75 -3.00
N LYS A 83 -7.80 10.35 -2.19
CA LYS A 83 -7.41 11.45 -1.29
C LYS A 83 -6.88 10.97 0.05
N ASN A 84 -7.47 9.91 0.59
CA ASN A 84 -7.20 9.43 1.94
C ASN A 84 -6.67 8.00 1.86
N PHE A 85 -5.44 7.81 2.32
CA PHE A 85 -4.84 6.50 2.51
C PHE A 85 -4.65 6.24 3.99
N THR A 86 -5.00 5.04 4.41
CA THR A 86 -4.80 4.60 5.79
C THR A 86 -4.09 3.26 5.73
N LEU A 87 -2.87 3.23 6.27
CA LEU A 87 -2.12 1.98 6.43
C LEU A 87 -2.61 1.28 7.70
N LYS A 88 -3.33 0.16 7.51
CA LYS A 88 -3.75 -0.71 8.61
C LYS A 88 -2.66 -1.76 8.84
N ALA A 89 -1.63 -1.40 9.61
CA ALA A 89 -0.61 -2.34 10.08
C ALA A 89 -0.91 -2.77 11.53
N PRO A 90 -0.28 -3.86 12.04
CA PRO A 90 -0.42 -4.26 13.42
C PRO A 90 0.07 -3.16 14.37
N GLY A 91 -0.86 -2.52 15.07
CA GLY A 91 -0.57 -1.44 16.02
C GLY A 91 -1.06 -0.05 15.56
N PRO A 92 -1.51 0.81 16.48
CA PRO A 92 -1.79 2.22 16.17
C PRO A 92 -0.48 2.97 15.83
N GLY A 93 -0.57 4.07 15.07
CA GLY A 93 0.56 5.00 14.90
C GLY A 93 1.05 5.24 13.47
N HIS A 94 0.52 4.54 12.47
CA HIS A 94 0.85 4.82 11.07
C HIS A 94 -0.03 5.93 10.50
N THR A 95 0.61 6.99 10.02
CA THR A 95 -0.05 8.12 9.36
C THR A 95 0.50 8.24 7.95
N CYS A 96 -0.37 8.20 6.95
CA CYS A 96 0.01 8.37 5.56
C CYS A 96 -0.08 9.85 5.14
N GLY A 97 0.95 10.31 4.44
CA GLY A 97 0.99 11.64 3.87
C GLY A 97 0.18 11.75 2.57
N THR A 98 0.17 12.95 2.00
CA THR A 98 -0.49 13.23 0.72
C THR A 98 0.12 12.41 -0.41
N THR A 99 -0.74 11.89 -1.29
CA THR A 99 -0.33 11.13 -2.47
C THR A 99 0.44 11.98 -3.46
N LYS A 100 1.58 11.48 -3.92
CA LYS A 100 2.37 12.12 -4.98
C LYS A 100 2.15 11.37 -6.29
N ILE A 101 1.69 12.09 -7.31
CA ILE A 101 1.61 11.57 -8.67
C ILE A 101 3.03 11.42 -9.21
N VAL A 102 3.39 10.22 -9.65
CA VAL A 102 4.72 9.94 -10.21
C VAL A 102 4.58 9.49 -11.67
N LYS A 103 5.72 9.34 -12.35
CA LYS A 103 5.76 8.80 -13.70
C LYS A 103 5.04 7.44 -13.75
N SER A 104 4.16 7.28 -14.74
CA SER A 104 3.41 6.05 -14.92
C SER A 104 4.33 4.84 -15.06
N THR A 105 4.00 3.80 -14.29
CA THR A 105 4.75 2.55 -14.25
C THR A 105 4.47 1.73 -15.50
N LYS A 106 5.53 1.18 -16.08
CA LYS A 106 5.47 0.25 -17.19
C LYS A 106 5.64 -1.16 -16.67
N PHE A 107 4.77 -2.06 -17.10
CA PHE A 107 4.80 -3.47 -16.78
C PHE A 107 5.09 -4.25 -18.04
N VAL A 108 6.12 -5.08 -17.99
CA VAL A 108 6.38 -6.07 -19.03
C VAL A 108 5.45 -7.24 -18.75
N ALA A 109 4.68 -7.64 -19.75
CA ALA A 109 3.80 -8.80 -19.64
C ALA A 109 4.62 -10.09 -19.47
N GLN A 110 3.99 -11.16 -19.01
CA GLN A 110 4.65 -12.44 -18.77
C GLN A 110 5.32 -13.03 -20.01
N ASP A 111 4.85 -12.67 -21.22
CA ASP A 111 5.45 -13.10 -22.49
C ASP A 111 6.77 -12.38 -22.84
N GLY A 112 7.18 -11.40 -22.03
CA GLY A 112 8.39 -10.59 -22.24
C GLY A 112 8.32 -9.64 -23.43
N ARG A 113 7.22 -9.66 -24.19
CA ARG A 113 7.11 -9.02 -25.51
C ARG A 113 6.17 -7.83 -25.51
N ARG A 114 5.17 -7.83 -24.62
CA ARG A 114 4.21 -6.73 -24.48
C ARG A 114 4.57 -5.86 -23.29
N VAL A 115 4.52 -4.54 -23.47
CA VAL A 115 4.67 -3.58 -22.39
C VAL A 115 3.35 -2.85 -22.22
N THR A 116 2.72 -3.06 -21.07
CA THR A 116 1.52 -2.32 -20.66
C THR A 116 1.93 -1.17 -19.77
N GLN A 117 1.33 0.00 -19.97
CA GLN A 117 1.58 1.16 -19.12
C GLN A 117 0.36 1.42 -18.24
N ALA A 118 0.59 1.74 -16.98
CA ALA A 118 -0.47 2.20 -16.09
C ALA A 118 -1.09 3.50 -16.60
N MET A 119 -2.37 3.75 -16.30
CA MET A 119 -2.91 5.08 -16.54
C MET A 119 -2.28 6.08 -15.57
N MET A 120 -2.12 5.67 -14.32
CA MET A 120 -1.57 6.53 -13.28
C MET A 120 -0.80 5.73 -12.23
N THR A 121 0.24 6.33 -11.68
CA THR A 121 1.00 5.78 -10.56
C THR A 121 1.12 6.83 -9.49
N TRP A 122 0.93 6.41 -8.24
CA TRP A 122 1.05 7.27 -7.07
C TRP A 122 2.00 6.64 -6.06
N ASN A 123 2.78 7.49 -5.41
CA ASN A 123 3.53 7.10 -4.22
C ASN A 123 2.84 7.68 -2.99
N VAL A 124 2.66 6.84 -1.98
CA VAL A 124 2.14 7.22 -0.67
C VAL A 124 3.18 6.85 0.35
N THR A 125 3.70 7.87 1.02
CA THR A 125 4.65 7.69 2.10
C THR A 125 3.88 7.70 3.41
N CYS A 126 3.98 6.60 4.17
CA CYS A 126 3.40 6.47 5.49
C CYS A 126 4.51 6.50 6.53
N ALA A 127 4.31 7.29 7.58
CA ALA A 127 5.22 7.39 8.70
C ALA A 127 4.61 6.68 9.92
N TYR A 128 5.37 5.80 10.58
CA TYR A 128 5.03 5.41 11.95
C TYR A 128 5.45 6.52 12.91
N SER A 129 4.57 6.84 13.86
CA SER A 129 4.87 7.68 15.00
C SER A 129 4.53 6.94 16.28
N GLN A 130 5.56 6.69 17.10
CA GLN A 130 5.42 6.11 18.43
C GLN A 130 4.52 6.95 19.35
N PHE A 131 4.46 8.28 19.15
CA PHE A 131 3.56 9.16 19.90
C PHE A 131 2.08 8.92 19.59
N LEU A 132 1.74 8.58 18.33
CA LEU A 132 0.37 8.19 17.96
C LEU A 132 0.06 6.73 18.37
N ALA A 133 1.08 5.88 18.44
CA ALA A 133 0.95 4.49 18.87
C ALA A 133 0.68 4.37 20.38
N GLN A 134 1.33 5.21 21.18
CA GLN A 134 1.18 5.25 22.62
C GLN A 134 0.00 6.13 23.00
N LYS A 135 -1.20 5.55 23.06
CA LYS A 135 -2.43 6.31 23.36
C LYS A 135 -2.44 6.95 24.75
N ILE A 136 -1.53 6.61 25.66
CA ILE A 136 -1.34 7.28 26.95
C ILE A 136 0.13 7.08 27.34
N LEU A 137 0.94 8.16 27.35
CA LEU A 137 2.19 8.14 28.11
C LEU A 137 1.77 8.34 29.59
N THR A 138 1.55 7.26 30.34
CA THR A 138 1.46 7.37 31.80
C THR A 138 2.82 7.86 32.28
N CYS A 139 2.84 9.13 32.67
CA CYS A 139 4.01 9.85 33.12
C CYS A 139 4.59 9.15 34.36
N CYS A 140 5.59 8.31 34.18
CA CYS A 140 6.50 7.89 35.25
C CYS A 140 7.92 8.12 34.77
N PHE A 141 8.51 9.17 35.30
CA PHE A 141 9.95 9.40 35.35
C PHE A 141 10.67 8.16 35.89
N SER A 142 11.65 7.65 35.15
CA SER A 142 12.84 7.01 35.73
C SER A 142 13.96 6.92 34.68
N LEU A 143 15.01 7.73 34.89
CA LEU A 143 16.31 7.59 34.23
C LEU A 143 16.93 6.24 34.61
N LEU A 144 17.11 5.33 33.66
CA LEU A 144 18.11 4.25 33.73
C LEU A 144 18.66 4.00 32.31
N SER A 145 19.90 4.42 32.10
CA SER A 145 20.74 3.99 30.97
C SER A 145 21.22 2.57 31.25
N PHE A 146 20.68 1.57 30.55
CA PHE A 146 21.31 0.25 30.43
C PHE A 146 21.02 -0.31 29.04
N TYR A 147 22.11 -0.68 28.36
CA TYR A 147 22.23 -1.23 27.01
C TYR A 147 21.04 -2.08 26.53
N ASN A 148 20.43 -1.63 25.45
CA ASN A 148 19.87 -2.50 24.42
C ASN A 148 19.86 -1.73 23.08
N GLU A 149 20.30 -2.37 22.00
CA GLU A 149 20.32 -1.88 20.60
C GLU A 149 18.90 -1.69 20.00
N THR A 150 17.95 -1.32 20.85
CA THR A 150 16.57 -0.94 20.53
C THR A 150 16.23 0.39 21.22
N ILE A 151 17.21 1.28 21.34
CA ILE A 151 16.93 2.69 21.59
C ILE A 151 16.19 3.15 20.34
N ALA A 152 14.86 3.23 20.46
CA ALA A 152 13.99 3.94 19.55
C ALA A 152 14.36 5.44 19.60
N LEU A 153 15.51 5.76 19.01
CA LEU A 153 15.74 7.02 18.36
C LEU A 153 14.48 7.30 17.56
N VAL A 154 13.92 8.49 17.75
CA VAL A 154 12.73 9.04 17.10
C VAL A 154 12.92 8.97 15.58
N HIS A 155 12.81 7.78 15.01
CA HIS A 155 12.88 7.55 13.59
C HIS A 155 11.44 7.54 13.14
N HIS A 156 11.07 8.59 12.41
CA HIS A 156 9.96 8.51 11.48
C HIS A 156 10.19 7.26 10.62
N VAL A 157 9.45 6.19 10.90
CA VAL A 157 9.54 4.96 10.11
C VAL A 157 8.89 5.27 8.79
N LEU A 158 9.71 5.56 7.79
CA LEU A 158 9.24 5.78 6.44
C LEU A 158 8.90 4.42 5.82
N VAL A 159 7.63 4.26 5.45
CA VAL A 159 7.13 3.14 4.65
C VAL A 159 6.61 3.72 3.34
N ASP A 160 7.13 3.24 2.22
CA ASP A 160 6.69 3.70 0.90
C ASP A 160 5.77 2.66 0.26
N ALA A 161 4.50 3.05 0.10
CA ALA A 161 3.49 2.28 -0.62
C ALA A 161 3.37 2.80 -2.06
N ARG A 162 3.72 1.95 -3.02
CA ARG A 162 3.62 2.28 -4.45
C ARG A 162 2.37 1.67 -5.05
N ILE A 163 1.40 2.52 -5.38
CA ILE A 163 0.10 2.09 -5.89
C ILE A 163 -0.01 2.46 -7.36
N THR A 164 -0.31 1.47 -8.18
CA THR A 164 -0.46 1.66 -9.62
C THR A 164 -1.86 1.30 -10.08
N LEU A 165 -2.47 2.21 -10.83
CA LEU A 165 -3.79 2.03 -11.42
C LEU A 165 -3.70 1.59 -12.87
N LEU A 166 -4.22 0.40 -13.13
CA LEU A 166 -4.46 -0.13 -14.46
C LEU A 166 -5.95 -0.04 -14.73
N SER A 167 -6.38 0.83 -15.64
CA SER A 167 -7.72 0.70 -16.21
C SER A 167 -7.66 -0.46 -17.19
N LEU A 168 -8.49 -1.46 -16.98
CA LEU A 168 -8.69 -2.54 -17.95
C LEU A 168 -9.56 -1.93 -19.06
N CYS A 169 -8.99 -1.87 -20.27
CA CYS A 169 -9.72 -1.49 -21.48
C CYS A 169 -10.59 -2.66 -21.94
#